data_AF-A0A7K7LDA8-F1
#
_entry.id   AF-A0A7K7LDA8-F1
#
_cell.length_a   1.000
_cell.length_b   1.000
_cell.length_c   1.000
_cell.angle_alpha   90.00
_cell.angle_beta   90.00
_cell.angle_gamma   90.00
#
_symmetry.space_group_name_H-M   'P 1'
#
loop_
_entity.id
_entity.type
_entity.pdbx_description
1 polymer ?
#
loop_
_entity_poly.entity_id
_entity_poly.type
_entity_poly.pdbx_seq_one_letter_code
_entity_poly.pdbx_strand_id
1 'polypeptide(L)'
;HGPYQPHEPGYGLYQPGYSPYGDPIPDPEARMLAMQNAKAYLLTSSTTSGLNLYDHLANTLTKILDEQPTNVVDIIENISKDVKWAQFRKKMDTLRDEPAMPPTFESAERSKSLFLKSDEEGDEELDEKVAKTPLPNVMETAFYFEQAGIGLSKDEYYHIFLALKKLISAQPIQACRFWGKILGLEMNYVIAEVQFQEGVEEEETEEEEEVPDEGEKGLGEVEDEDEEKEKEDEPPKSTYKPPPVIPKEENGTGANKYIYFVCNEPGKAWVKLPPVTPAQIVCARKIKKFFTGRLDAPVVSFPPFPGNEANYLRAQIARISAGTHVCPIGFYQFAEEEDEDEEGGGGRETCEENPDFQPLSVAEMVESLSTWVHYVPSILKQGRCVWINPSQKSEEEEEEGEEEEEKDEEPDELQQEIGPPLLTPLSEDEGIQNVPAWTAQPSTNLIPQYAVAILQSNRWPGAYAFASG
;
A
#
# COMPACT_ATOMS: atom_id res chain seq x y z
N HIS A 1 -22.46 52.78 0.72
CA HIS A 1 -23.34 51.87 1.47
C HIS A 1 -24.77 52.06 0.98
N GLY A 2 -25.16 51.31 -0.07
CA GLY A 2 -26.56 51.23 -0.51
C GLY A 2 -27.33 50.18 0.32
N PRO A 3 -28.66 50.10 0.18
CA PRO A 3 -29.53 49.34 1.09
C PRO A 3 -29.44 47.81 0.98
N TYR A 4 -28.60 47.29 0.09
CA TYR A 4 -28.49 45.85 -0.15
C TYR A 4 -27.34 45.28 0.66
N GLN A 5 -27.67 44.61 1.76
CA GLN A 5 -26.73 43.73 2.46
C GLN A 5 -26.54 42.45 1.63
N PRO A 6 -25.31 41.91 1.55
CA PRO A 6 -25.08 40.63 0.88
C PRO A 6 -25.80 39.53 1.67
N HIS A 7 -26.81 38.92 1.05
CA HIS A 7 -27.49 37.74 1.58
C HIS A 7 -27.02 36.50 0.82
N GLU A 8 -26.89 35.37 1.52
CA GLU A 8 -26.60 34.09 0.89
C GLU A 8 -27.67 33.74 -0.16
N PRO A 9 -27.28 33.17 -1.32
CA PRO A 9 -28.21 32.84 -2.39
C PRO A 9 -29.27 31.86 -1.89
N GLY A 10 -30.53 32.28 -1.92
CA GLY A 10 -31.69 31.46 -1.58
C GLY A 10 -32.47 31.90 -0.32
N TYR A 11 -31.91 32.74 0.54
CA TYR A 11 -32.53 33.06 1.85
C TYR A 11 -33.51 34.24 1.86
N GLY A 12 -33.61 35.03 0.78
CA GLY A 12 -34.38 36.28 0.77
C GLY A 12 -35.86 36.20 0.36
N LEU A 13 -36.34 35.06 -0.15
CA LEU A 13 -37.68 34.96 -0.74
C LEU A 13 -38.78 34.48 0.25
N TYR A 14 -38.41 34.05 1.45
CA TYR A 14 -39.31 33.40 2.42
C TYR A 14 -39.42 34.13 3.77
N GLN A 15 -39.07 35.42 3.85
CA GLN A 15 -39.40 36.20 5.05
C GLN A 15 -40.88 36.65 5.01
N PRO A 16 -41.71 36.27 5.99
CA PRO A 16 -43.11 36.69 6.05
C PRO A 16 -43.16 38.21 6.26
N GLY A 17 -43.51 38.96 5.21
CA GLY A 17 -43.57 40.42 5.22
C GLY A 17 -42.90 41.09 4.02
N TYR A 18 -42.10 40.37 3.24
CA TYR A 18 -41.47 40.92 2.03
C TYR A 18 -42.48 40.92 0.85
N SER A 19 -43.26 41.99 0.74
CA SER A 19 -44.04 42.29 -0.48
C SER A 19 -43.15 43.10 -1.43
N PRO A 20 -42.90 42.67 -2.68
CA PRO A 20 -42.14 43.46 -3.64
C PRO A 20 -42.88 44.77 -4.05
N TYR A 21 -44.11 44.98 -3.58
CA TYR A 21 -44.96 46.11 -3.91
C TYR A 21 -45.27 47.06 -2.75
N GLY A 22 -44.54 46.99 -1.64
CA GLY A 22 -44.84 47.85 -0.49
C GLY A 22 -43.63 48.22 0.33
N ASP A 23 -42.89 49.24 -0.11
CA ASP A 23 -42.10 50.07 0.80
C ASP A 23 -42.05 51.53 0.30
N PRO A 24 -42.02 52.52 1.21
CA PRO A 24 -42.26 53.92 0.89
C PRO A 24 -41.17 54.46 -0.03
N ILE A 25 -41.62 55.28 -0.99
CA ILE A 25 -40.80 55.88 -2.05
C ILE A 25 -39.56 56.54 -1.44
N PRO A 26 -38.34 56.02 -1.68
CA PRO A 26 -37.10 56.70 -1.27
C PRO A 26 -36.93 57.98 -2.09
N ASP A 27 -36.27 58.97 -1.50
CA ASP A 27 -35.86 60.23 -2.15
C ASP A 27 -35.31 59.97 -3.58
N PRO A 28 -35.77 60.70 -4.63
CA PRO A 28 -35.33 60.50 -6.02
C PRO A 28 -33.82 60.38 -6.22
N GLU A 29 -33.00 61.12 -5.45
CA GLU A 29 -31.54 60.99 -5.51
C GLU A 29 -31.04 59.63 -4.99
N ALA A 30 -31.60 59.16 -3.87
CA ALA A 30 -31.27 57.85 -3.30
C ALA A 30 -31.65 56.71 -4.24
N ARG A 31 -32.77 56.84 -4.97
CA ARG A 31 -33.22 55.87 -5.97
C ARG A 31 -32.29 55.81 -7.19
N MET A 32 -31.82 56.97 -7.68
CA MET A 32 -30.85 57.01 -8.77
C MET A 32 -29.51 56.38 -8.38
N LEU A 33 -29.02 56.67 -7.18
CA LEU A 33 -27.79 56.09 -6.66
C LEU A 33 -27.92 54.57 -6.48
N ALA A 34 -29.06 54.08 -6.01
CA ALA A 34 -29.35 52.65 -5.91
C ALA A 34 -29.35 51.96 -7.30
N MET A 35 -29.95 52.59 -8.31
CA MET A 35 -29.92 52.07 -9.69
C MET A 35 -28.51 52.03 -10.28
N GLN A 36 -27.68 53.05 -10.02
CA GLN A 36 -26.29 53.08 -10.47
C GLN A 36 -25.45 51.99 -9.79
N ASN A 37 -25.63 51.79 -8.48
CA ASN A 37 -24.95 50.72 -7.75
C ASN A 37 -25.37 49.33 -8.23
N ALA A 38 -26.67 49.11 -8.49
CA ALA A 38 -27.15 47.84 -9.04
C ALA A 38 -26.59 47.56 -10.44
N LYS A 39 -26.53 48.58 -11.31
CA LYS A 39 -25.90 48.45 -12.64
C LYS A 39 -24.41 48.12 -12.53
N ALA A 40 -23.68 48.80 -11.64
CA ALA A 40 -22.26 48.52 -11.42
C ALA A 40 -22.04 47.08 -10.92
N TYR A 41 -22.92 46.59 -10.05
CA TYR A 41 -22.90 45.20 -9.58
C TYR A 41 -23.17 44.21 -10.71
N LEU A 42 -24.19 44.42 -11.56
CA LEU A 42 -24.48 43.53 -12.69
C LEU A 42 -23.36 43.51 -13.75
N LEU A 43 -22.54 44.56 -13.82
CA LEU A 43 -21.40 44.67 -14.71
C LEU A 43 -20.12 44.00 -14.17
N THR A 44 -20.11 43.48 -12.94
CA THR A 44 -18.95 42.73 -12.43
C THR A 44 -18.77 41.44 -13.23
N SER A 45 -17.54 41.17 -13.68
CA SER A 45 -17.20 39.96 -14.43
C SER A 45 -17.00 38.76 -13.50
N SER A 46 -17.45 37.59 -13.93
CA SER A 46 -17.17 36.32 -13.26
C SER A 46 -15.70 35.94 -13.43
N THR A 47 -15.07 35.43 -12.37
CA THR A 47 -13.69 34.91 -12.40
C THR A 47 -13.57 33.62 -13.21
N THR A 48 -14.65 32.83 -13.32
CA THR A 48 -14.66 31.53 -14.00
C THR A 48 -15.02 31.65 -15.48
N SER A 49 -16.02 32.47 -15.84
CA SER A 49 -16.47 32.58 -17.23
C SER A 49 -16.01 33.85 -17.94
N GLY A 50 -15.54 34.86 -17.19
CA GLY A 50 -15.21 36.18 -17.73
C GLY A 50 -16.42 36.99 -18.21
N LEU A 51 -17.65 36.45 -18.11
CA LEU A 51 -18.89 37.12 -18.51
C LEU A 51 -19.45 37.95 -17.36
N ASN A 52 -20.07 39.08 -17.69
CA ASN A 52 -20.86 39.87 -16.74
C ASN A 52 -22.36 39.50 -16.87
N LEU A 53 -23.13 39.74 -15.81
CA LEU A 53 -24.55 39.39 -15.80
C LEU A 53 -25.39 40.37 -16.65
N TYR A 54 -24.99 41.63 -16.69
CA TYR A 54 -25.66 42.68 -17.46
C TYR A 54 -25.69 42.38 -18.96
N ASP A 55 -24.54 42.09 -19.58
CA ASP A 55 -24.47 41.78 -21.01
C ASP A 55 -25.11 40.43 -21.30
N HIS A 56 -24.99 39.45 -20.41
CA HIS A 56 -25.67 38.15 -20.57
C HIS A 56 -27.19 38.35 -20.67
N LEU A 57 -27.79 39.06 -19.72
CA LEU A 57 -29.23 39.35 -19.72
C LEU A 57 -29.63 40.18 -20.94
N ALA A 58 -28.86 41.21 -21.30
CA ALA A 58 -29.11 42.02 -22.49
C ALA A 58 -29.10 41.17 -23.77
N ASN A 59 -28.15 40.26 -23.91
CA ASN A 59 -28.06 39.35 -25.06
C ASN A 59 -29.20 38.34 -25.10
N THR A 60 -29.61 37.78 -23.95
CA THR A 60 -30.77 36.90 -23.88
C THR A 60 -32.07 37.61 -24.26
N LEU A 61 -32.28 38.84 -23.78
CA LEU A 61 -33.45 39.64 -24.13
C LEU A 61 -33.44 40.04 -25.60
N THR A 62 -32.28 40.40 -26.15
CA THR A 62 -32.11 40.68 -27.58
C THR A 62 -32.52 39.47 -28.41
N LYS A 63 -32.01 38.28 -28.08
CA LYS A 63 -32.34 37.03 -28.78
C LYS A 63 -33.84 36.70 -28.71
N ILE A 64 -34.48 36.91 -27.55
CA ILE A 64 -35.93 36.70 -27.37
C ILE A 64 -36.74 37.66 -28.26
N LEU A 65 -36.34 38.93 -28.33
CA LEU A 65 -37.02 39.96 -29.11
C LEU A 65 -36.87 39.73 -30.62
N ASP A 66 -35.74 39.16 -31.06
CA ASP A 66 -35.47 38.85 -32.45
C ASP A 66 -36.21 37.59 -32.93
N GLU A 67 -36.23 36.52 -32.12
CA GLU A 67 -36.79 35.21 -32.52
C GLU A 67 -38.31 35.08 -32.23
N GLN A 68 -38.88 35.92 -31.36
CA GLN A 68 -40.29 35.95 -30.95
C GLN A 68 -40.96 34.56 -30.77
N PRO A 69 -40.45 33.70 -29.87
CA PRO A 69 -41.05 32.38 -29.65
C PRO A 69 -42.40 32.48 -28.93
N THR A 70 -43.31 31.53 -29.19
CA THR A 70 -44.68 31.53 -28.65
C THR A 70 -44.75 31.40 -27.13
N ASN A 71 -43.89 30.58 -26.50
CA ASN A 71 -43.84 30.36 -25.05
C ASN A 71 -42.47 30.78 -24.49
N VAL A 72 -42.22 32.09 -24.41
CA VAL A 72 -40.92 32.65 -23.98
C VAL A 72 -40.53 32.22 -22.56
N VAL A 73 -41.49 32.19 -21.63
CA VAL A 73 -41.24 31.92 -20.20
C VAL A 73 -40.69 30.52 -19.98
N ASP A 74 -41.22 29.53 -20.71
CA ASP A 74 -40.80 28.12 -20.55
C ASP A 74 -39.43 27.83 -21.17
N ILE A 75 -38.99 28.67 -22.13
CA ILE A 75 -37.80 28.42 -22.96
C ILE A 75 -36.64 29.35 -22.57
N ILE A 76 -36.86 30.32 -21.68
CA ILE A 76 -35.84 31.33 -21.30
C ILE A 76 -34.55 30.71 -20.76
N GLU A 77 -34.64 29.60 -20.04
CA GLU A 77 -33.47 28.88 -19.53
C GLU A 77 -32.62 28.28 -20.66
N ASN A 78 -33.29 27.70 -21.67
CA ASN A 78 -32.62 27.16 -22.85
C ASN A 78 -31.96 28.28 -23.67
N ILE A 79 -32.65 29.41 -23.85
CA ILE A 79 -32.11 30.58 -24.56
C ILE A 79 -30.89 31.15 -23.82
N SER A 80 -30.96 31.24 -22.49
CA SER A 80 -29.85 31.65 -21.63
C SER A 80 -28.65 30.70 -21.75
N LYS A 81 -28.90 29.38 -21.81
CA LYS A 81 -27.86 28.38 -22.04
C LYS A 81 -27.21 28.53 -23.41
N ASP A 82 -28.00 28.74 -24.46
CA ASP A 82 -27.50 28.93 -25.82
C ASP A 82 -26.62 30.17 -25.95
N VAL A 83 -27.01 31.30 -25.32
CA VAL A 83 -26.23 32.54 -25.32
C VAL A 83 -24.88 32.33 -24.63
N LYS A 84 -24.84 31.57 -23.51
CA LYS A 84 -23.58 31.20 -22.85
C LYS A 84 -22.71 30.31 -23.73
N TRP A 85 -23.30 29.33 -24.42
CA TRP A 85 -22.57 28.46 -25.34
C TRP A 85 -22.04 29.20 -26.57
N ALA A 86 -22.79 30.13 -27.14
CA ALA A 86 -22.35 30.95 -28.27
C ALA A 86 -21.17 31.87 -27.91
N GLN A 87 -21.05 32.27 -26.65
CA GLN A 87 -19.96 33.11 -26.14
C GLN A 87 -18.78 32.31 -25.57
N PHE A 88 -18.86 30.97 -25.55
CA PHE A 88 -17.76 30.13 -25.12
C PHE A 88 -16.57 30.27 -26.08
N ARG A 89 -15.66 31.18 -25.75
CA ARG A 89 -14.35 31.27 -26.39
C ARG A 89 -13.48 30.24 -25.70
N LYS A 90 -13.21 29.11 -26.37
CA LYS A 90 -12.05 28.30 -26.01
C LYS A 90 -10.86 29.25 -26.01
N LYS A 91 -10.18 29.40 -24.88
CA LYS A 91 -9.01 30.27 -24.72
C LYS A 91 -7.94 29.75 -25.67
N MET A 92 -7.98 30.23 -26.92
CA MET A 92 -7.04 29.89 -28.00
C MET A 92 -5.85 30.85 -27.97
N ASP A 93 -5.47 31.31 -26.78
CA ASP A 93 -4.24 32.08 -26.63
C ASP A 93 -3.07 31.09 -26.69
N THR A 94 -2.64 30.78 -27.92
CA THR A 94 -1.49 29.91 -28.20
C THR A 94 -0.18 30.71 -28.26
N LEU A 95 -0.19 32.00 -27.95
CA LEU A 95 0.99 32.88 -28.01
C LEU A 95 1.73 32.95 -26.67
N ARG A 96 1.05 32.62 -25.58
CA ARG A 96 1.65 32.46 -24.26
C ARG A 96 1.44 31.04 -23.83
N ASP A 97 2.53 30.33 -23.59
CA ASP A 97 2.46 29.05 -22.91
C ASP A 97 1.76 29.28 -21.57
N GLU A 98 0.59 28.68 -21.37
CA GLU A 98 0.03 28.49 -20.04
C GLU A 98 0.68 27.23 -19.49
N PRO A 99 1.65 27.33 -18.56
CA PRO A 99 2.17 26.18 -17.87
C PRO A 99 1.12 25.74 -16.85
N ALA A 100 0.00 25.19 -17.32
CA ALA A 100 -0.74 24.27 -16.48
C ALA A 100 0.17 23.05 -16.36
N MET A 101 1.06 23.04 -15.35
CA MET A 101 1.89 21.89 -15.02
C MET A 101 0.92 20.80 -14.58
N PRO A 102 0.56 19.85 -15.46
CA PRO A 102 -0.30 18.77 -15.05
C PRO A 102 0.52 17.87 -14.10
N PRO A 103 -0.12 17.14 -13.18
CA PRO A 103 0.57 16.17 -12.32
C PRO A 103 1.43 15.18 -13.10
N THR A 104 1.04 14.87 -14.35
CA THR A 104 1.80 14.00 -15.25
C THR A 104 3.16 14.57 -15.67
N PHE A 105 3.30 15.91 -15.73
CA PHE A 105 4.58 16.54 -16.05
C PHE A 105 5.56 16.42 -14.88
N GLU A 106 5.08 16.59 -13.64
CA GLU A 106 5.93 16.36 -12.45
C GLU A 106 6.42 14.92 -12.38
N SER A 107 5.53 13.94 -12.61
CA SER A 107 5.94 12.53 -12.68
C SER A 107 6.93 12.28 -13.81
N ALA A 108 6.75 12.92 -14.99
CA ALA A 108 7.68 12.78 -16.11
C ALA A 108 9.06 13.41 -15.84
N GLU A 109 9.13 14.57 -15.19
CA GLU A 109 10.41 15.17 -14.78
C GLU A 109 11.15 14.29 -13.77
N ARG A 110 10.42 13.70 -12.81
CA ARG A 110 10.99 12.72 -11.87
C ARG A 110 11.51 11.50 -12.60
N SER A 111 10.74 10.90 -13.50
CA SER A 111 11.20 9.77 -14.30
C SER A 111 12.41 10.13 -15.16
N LYS A 112 12.45 11.33 -15.75
CA LYS A 112 13.59 11.81 -16.53
C LYS A 112 14.88 11.83 -15.71
N SER A 113 14.81 12.17 -14.43
CA SER A 113 15.99 12.15 -13.55
C SER A 113 16.64 10.77 -13.41
N LEU A 114 15.88 9.68 -13.60
CA LEU A 114 16.41 8.31 -13.55
C LEU A 114 17.30 7.96 -14.74
N PHE A 115 17.12 8.63 -15.88
CA PHE A 115 17.88 8.36 -17.12
C PHE A 115 19.14 9.21 -17.24
N LEU A 116 19.29 10.22 -16.39
CA LEU A 116 20.47 11.07 -16.38
C LEU A 116 21.53 10.42 -15.48
N LYS A 117 22.73 10.22 -16.04
CA LYS A 117 23.90 9.87 -15.23
C LYS A 117 24.24 11.07 -14.35
N SER A 118 24.52 10.85 -13.07
CA SER A 118 25.19 11.85 -12.24
C SER A 118 26.61 12.04 -12.78
N ASP A 119 27.00 13.27 -13.08
CA ASP A 119 28.32 13.63 -13.67
C ASP A 119 29.53 13.25 -12.79
N GLU A 120 29.31 12.65 -11.62
CA GLU A 120 30.34 12.24 -10.65
C GLU A 120 30.84 10.80 -10.80
N GLU A 121 30.14 9.94 -11.56
CA GLU A 121 30.61 8.58 -11.85
C GLU A 121 31.55 8.58 -13.07
N GLY A 122 32.85 8.73 -12.83
CA GLY A 122 33.87 8.57 -13.88
C GLY A 122 33.87 7.15 -14.47
N ASP A 123 34.09 7.04 -15.79
CA ASP A 123 34.05 5.77 -16.56
C ASP A 123 34.95 4.65 -16.00
N GLU A 124 36.00 4.98 -15.24
CA GLU A 124 36.95 4.00 -14.68
C GLU A 124 36.45 3.30 -13.40
N GLU A 125 35.54 3.90 -12.61
CA GLU A 125 34.90 3.25 -11.46
C GLU A 125 33.75 2.31 -11.85
N LEU A 126 33.23 2.45 -13.07
CA LEU A 126 32.10 1.68 -13.58
C LEU A 126 32.49 0.22 -13.87
N ASP A 127 33.68 -0.03 -14.42
CA ASP A 127 34.09 -1.39 -14.80
C ASP A 127 34.35 -2.31 -13.59
N GLU A 128 34.84 -1.79 -12.45
CA GLU A 128 34.97 -2.56 -11.21
C GLU A 128 33.63 -2.75 -10.48
N LYS A 129 32.73 -1.76 -10.49
CA LYS A 129 31.40 -1.87 -9.86
C LYS A 129 30.44 -2.77 -10.64
N VAL A 130 30.56 -2.86 -11.96
CA VAL A 130 29.73 -3.75 -12.81
C VAL A 130 29.95 -5.22 -12.45
N ALA A 131 31.16 -5.61 -11.99
CA ALA A 131 31.50 -7.00 -11.69
C ALA A 131 30.84 -7.55 -10.41
N LYS A 132 30.33 -6.70 -9.51
CA LYS A 132 29.68 -7.11 -8.24
C LYS A 132 28.47 -6.23 -7.92
N THR A 133 27.56 -6.06 -8.88
CA THR A 133 26.29 -5.40 -8.55
C THR A 133 25.36 -6.37 -7.81
N PRO A 134 24.76 -5.97 -6.68
CA PRO A 134 23.85 -6.81 -5.90
C PRO A 134 22.45 -6.95 -6.53
N LEU A 135 22.25 -6.39 -7.74
CA LEU A 135 20.98 -6.37 -8.46
C LEU A 135 20.99 -7.43 -9.56
N PRO A 136 20.06 -8.40 -9.54
CA PRO A 136 19.89 -9.35 -10.63
C PRO A 136 19.37 -8.65 -11.89
N ASN A 137 19.51 -9.32 -13.03
CA ASN A 137 19.05 -8.79 -14.31
C ASN A 137 17.51 -8.78 -14.41
N VAL A 138 16.89 -7.70 -13.93
CA VAL A 138 15.42 -7.53 -13.96
C VAL A 138 14.88 -7.56 -15.39
N MET A 139 15.64 -7.09 -16.38
CA MET A 139 15.19 -7.09 -17.79
C MET A 139 15.10 -8.50 -18.39
N GLU A 140 15.95 -9.42 -17.94
CA GLU A 140 15.86 -10.83 -18.31
C GLU A 140 14.63 -11.49 -17.68
N THR A 141 14.36 -11.23 -16.39
CA THR A 141 13.11 -11.72 -15.78
C THR A 141 11.87 -11.17 -16.49
N ALA A 142 11.89 -9.89 -16.90
CA ALA A 142 10.82 -9.26 -17.67
C ALA A 142 10.60 -9.93 -19.03
N PHE A 143 11.68 -10.38 -19.70
CA PHE A 143 11.58 -11.12 -20.95
C PHE A 143 10.84 -12.44 -20.77
N TYR A 144 11.16 -13.22 -19.74
CA TYR A 144 10.50 -14.50 -19.49
C TYR A 144 9.02 -14.33 -19.08
N PHE A 145 8.71 -13.32 -18.26
CA PHE A 145 7.32 -12.99 -17.94
C PHE A 145 6.52 -12.52 -19.17
N GLU A 146 7.13 -11.76 -20.08
CA GLU A 146 6.49 -11.35 -21.33
C GLU A 146 6.20 -12.55 -22.25
N GLN A 147 7.10 -13.53 -22.34
CA GLN A 147 6.84 -14.78 -23.08
C GLN A 147 5.62 -15.52 -22.53
N ALA A 148 5.39 -15.40 -21.23
CA ALA A 148 4.25 -15.97 -20.53
C ALA A 148 2.96 -15.13 -20.63
N GLY A 149 3.02 -13.93 -21.23
CA GLY A 149 1.89 -13.01 -21.33
C GLY A 149 1.45 -12.44 -19.99
N ILE A 150 2.35 -12.41 -19.00
CA ILE A 150 2.11 -11.96 -17.63
C ILE A 150 3.13 -10.91 -17.21
N GLY A 151 2.83 -10.14 -16.17
CA GLY A 151 3.74 -9.12 -15.61
C GLY A 151 3.46 -7.71 -16.11
N LEU A 152 4.48 -6.84 -15.97
CA LEU A 152 4.41 -5.42 -16.28
C LEU A 152 4.89 -5.14 -17.72
N SER A 153 4.67 -3.91 -18.19
CA SER A 153 5.20 -3.49 -19.49
C SER A 153 6.73 -3.38 -19.47
N LYS A 154 7.39 -3.58 -20.62
CA LYS A 154 8.84 -3.42 -20.78
C LYS A 154 9.33 -2.05 -20.30
N ASP A 155 8.58 -1.00 -20.64
CA ASP A 155 8.91 0.36 -20.23
C ASP A 155 8.85 0.48 -18.70
N GLU A 156 7.82 -0.07 -18.07
CA GLU A 156 7.68 -0.03 -16.60
C GLU A 156 8.80 -0.82 -15.90
N TYR A 157 9.16 -2.01 -16.38
CA TYR A 157 10.30 -2.77 -15.85
C TYR A 157 11.60 -1.99 -15.95
N TYR A 158 11.83 -1.27 -17.05
CA TYR A 158 13.04 -0.46 -17.21
C TYR A 158 13.09 0.70 -16.21
N HIS A 159 11.96 1.38 -15.98
CA HIS A 159 11.88 2.42 -14.95
C HIS A 159 12.11 1.86 -13.54
N ILE A 160 11.54 0.70 -13.23
CA ILE A 160 11.75 0.01 -11.95
C ILE A 160 13.23 -0.37 -11.79
N PHE A 161 13.85 -0.90 -12.84
CA PHE A 161 15.26 -1.28 -12.84
C PHE A 161 16.17 -0.08 -12.52
N LEU A 162 15.93 1.08 -13.14
CA LEU A 162 16.65 2.31 -12.83
C LEU A 162 16.38 2.81 -11.40
N ALA A 163 15.14 2.69 -10.92
CA ALA A 163 14.79 3.07 -9.55
C ALA A 163 15.46 2.17 -8.50
N LEU A 164 15.61 0.88 -8.76
CA LEU A 164 16.34 -0.07 -7.92
C LEU A 164 17.85 0.19 -7.95
N LYS A 165 18.42 0.53 -9.11
CA LYS A 165 19.82 0.97 -9.21
C LYS A 165 20.06 2.17 -8.28
N LYS A 166 19.17 3.16 -8.30
CA LYS A 166 19.25 4.33 -7.43
C LYS A 166 19.14 3.97 -5.94
N LEU A 167 18.33 2.97 -5.59
CA LEU A 167 18.21 2.48 -4.20
C LEU A 167 19.54 1.88 -3.70
N ILE A 168 20.17 1.03 -4.51
CA ILE A 168 21.45 0.39 -4.17
C ILE A 168 22.58 1.40 -4.08
N SER A 169 22.58 2.44 -4.90
CA SER A 169 23.54 3.53 -4.78
C SER A 169 23.35 4.37 -3.51
N ALA A 170 22.16 4.36 -2.91
CA ALA A 170 21.82 5.20 -1.76
C ALA A 170 21.97 4.48 -0.40
N GLN A 171 22.06 3.14 -0.39
CA GLN A 171 22.00 2.31 0.81
C GLN A 171 23.01 1.14 0.70
N PRO A 172 23.64 0.68 1.79
CA PRO A 172 24.66 -0.38 1.77
C PRO A 172 24.04 -1.79 1.61
N ILE A 173 23.49 -2.08 0.43
CA ILE A 173 22.72 -3.30 0.15
C ILE A 173 23.63 -4.44 -0.35
N GLN A 174 23.52 -5.62 0.25
CA GLN A 174 24.21 -6.85 -0.18
C GLN A 174 23.47 -7.56 -1.31
N ALA A 175 22.14 -7.67 -1.21
CA ALA A 175 21.29 -8.29 -2.23
C ALA A 175 19.99 -7.51 -2.38
N CYS A 176 19.58 -7.25 -3.61
CA CYS A 176 18.35 -6.54 -3.92
C CYS A 176 17.55 -7.30 -4.97
N ARG A 177 16.29 -7.62 -4.69
CA ARG A 177 15.39 -8.30 -5.62
C ARG A 177 14.12 -7.48 -5.82
N PHE A 178 13.66 -7.43 -7.06
CA PHE A 178 12.32 -6.91 -7.33
C PHE A 178 11.28 -7.94 -6.86
N TRP A 179 10.55 -7.62 -5.78
CA TRP A 179 9.52 -8.50 -5.23
C TRP A 179 8.24 -8.46 -6.07
N GLY A 180 7.81 -7.25 -6.45
CA GLY A 180 6.61 -7.07 -7.26
C GLY A 180 5.93 -5.73 -7.07
N LYS A 181 4.67 -5.68 -7.52
CA LYS A 181 3.81 -4.49 -7.46
C LYS A 181 2.45 -4.82 -6.87
N ILE A 182 2.03 -4.07 -5.85
CA ILE A 182 0.69 -4.14 -5.27
C ILE A 182 -0.13 -2.94 -5.75
N LEU A 183 -1.36 -3.22 -6.20
CA LEU A 183 -2.27 -2.19 -6.68
C LEU A 183 -3.07 -1.60 -5.51
N GLY A 184 -3.19 -0.27 -5.50
CA GLY A 184 -4.01 0.47 -4.54
C GLY A 184 -5.10 1.29 -5.23
N LEU A 185 -5.98 1.88 -4.43
CA LEU A 185 -7.11 2.69 -4.91
C LEU A 185 -6.68 4.06 -5.43
N GLU A 186 -5.74 4.71 -4.75
CA GLU A 186 -5.22 6.04 -5.11
C GLU A 186 -3.84 5.92 -5.76
N MET A 187 -2.93 5.13 -5.17
CA MET A 187 -1.57 4.92 -5.64
C MET A 187 -1.20 3.43 -5.56
N ASN A 188 -0.25 3.00 -6.39
CA ASN A 188 0.29 1.64 -6.34
C ASN A 188 1.53 1.60 -5.43
N TYR A 189 2.00 0.39 -5.13
CA TYR A 189 3.27 0.14 -4.43
C TYR A 189 4.17 -0.75 -5.27
N VAL A 190 5.36 -0.27 -5.59
CA VAL A 190 6.49 -1.03 -6.13
C VAL A 190 7.34 -1.46 -4.94
N ILE A 191 7.65 -2.74 -4.82
CA ILE A 191 8.27 -3.33 -3.64
C ILE A 191 9.62 -3.95 -4.03
N ALA A 192 10.66 -3.59 -3.29
CA ALA A 192 11.99 -4.16 -3.36
C ALA A 192 12.25 -4.98 -2.10
N GLU A 193 12.74 -6.20 -2.28
CA GLU A 193 13.22 -7.09 -1.21
C GLU A 193 14.73 -6.93 -1.11
N VAL A 194 15.24 -6.64 0.08
CA VAL A 194 16.62 -6.22 0.33
C VAL A 194 17.20 -6.99 1.51
N GLN A 195 18.48 -7.33 1.40
CA GLN A 195 19.33 -7.82 2.49
C GLN A 195 20.50 -6.84 2.64
N PHE A 196 20.71 -6.31 3.85
CA PHE A 196 21.87 -5.46 4.11
C PHE A 196 23.13 -6.31 4.35
N GLN A 197 24.27 -5.65 4.31
CA GLN A 197 25.54 -6.26 4.67
C GLN A 197 25.60 -6.47 6.20
N GLU A 198 25.98 -7.68 6.63
CA GLU A 198 26.11 -8.05 8.04
C GLU A 198 26.94 -7.01 8.82
N GLY A 199 26.38 -6.47 9.91
CA GLY A 199 27.02 -5.49 10.81
C GLY A 199 26.57 -4.02 10.66
N VAL A 200 25.77 -3.65 9.66
CA VAL A 200 25.16 -2.30 9.55
C VAL A 200 23.70 -2.30 10.03
N GLU A 201 23.06 -3.48 10.10
CA GLU A 201 21.67 -3.62 10.53
C GLU A 201 21.43 -3.29 12.02
N GLU A 202 22.44 -3.52 12.87
CA GLU A 202 22.36 -3.33 14.32
C GLU A 202 22.37 -1.83 14.72
N GLU A 203 23.14 -0.98 14.03
CA GLU A 203 23.28 0.43 14.43
C GLU A 203 22.03 1.28 14.12
N GLU A 204 21.28 1.02 13.04
CA GLU A 204 20.04 1.77 12.74
C GLU A 204 18.88 1.38 13.66
N THR A 205 18.94 0.20 14.29
CA THR A 205 17.82 -0.33 15.09
C THR A 205 17.89 0.07 16.56
N GLU A 206 19.10 0.22 17.12
CA GLU A 206 19.26 0.79 18.46
C GLU A 206 18.69 2.21 18.56
N GLU A 207 18.80 3.03 17.50
CA GLU A 207 18.26 4.41 17.50
C GLU A 207 16.73 4.48 17.38
N GLU A 208 16.06 3.47 16.80
CA GLU A 208 14.59 3.45 16.64
C GLU A 208 13.84 2.75 17.78
N GLU A 209 14.50 1.88 18.57
CA GLU A 209 13.88 1.22 19.74
C GLU A 209 13.79 2.14 20.98
N GLU A 210 14.45 3.30 20.99
CA GLU A 210 14.24 4.34 22.02
C GLU A 210 12.96 5.16 21.76
N VAL A 211 11.78 4.53 21.94
CA VAL A 211 10.52 5.27 22.13
C VAL A 211 10.21 5.36 23.63
N PRO A 212 9.98 6.56 24.18
CA PRO A 212 9.84 6.76 25.61
C PRO A 212 8.52 6.16 26.11
N ASP A 213 8.63 5.34 27.15
CA ASP A 213 7.52 4.94 28.02
C ASP A 213 6.80 6.20 28.52
N GLU A 214 5.64 6.51 27.93
CA GLU A 214 4.81 7.63 28.34
C GLU A 214 4.22 7.31 29.71
N GLY A 215 4.91 7.83 30.72
CA GLY A 215 4.58 7.73 32.13
C GLY A 215 3.13 7.98 32.46
N GLU A 216 2.55 7.00 33.13
CA GLU A 216 1.34 7.14 33.92
C GLU A 216 1.63 8.06 35.13
N LYS A 217 1.26 9.34 35.01
CA LYS A 217 1.18 10.24 36.17
C LYS A 217 -0.17 10.94 36.21
N GLY A 218 -0.95 10.53 37.20
CA GLY A 218 -1.47 11.48 38.19
C GLY A 218 -2.98 11.50 38.35
N LEU A 219 -3.42 11.07 39.53
CA LEU A 219 -4.49 11.64 40.37
C LEU A 219 -4.41 10.81 41.67
N GLY A 220 -3.92 11.31 42.80
CA GLY A 220 -4.42 12.48 43.51
C GLY A 220 -5.23 11.96 44.71
N GLU A 221 -4.63 12.02 45.90
CA GLU A 221 -5.17 11.56 47.19
C GLU A 221 -6.60 12.07 47.47
N VAL A 222 -7.42 11.19 48.03
CA VAL A 222 -8.53 11.56 48.94
C VAL A 222 -8.66 10.45 49.97
N GLU A 223 -8.17 10.72 51.17
CA GLU A 223 -8.70 10.15 52.42
C GLU A 223 -10.19 10.50 52.51
N ASP A 224 -11.03 9.55 52.97
CA ASP A 224 -12.26 9.76 53.76
C ASP A 224 -12.97 8.40 53.89
N GLU A 225 -12.96 7.81 55.09
CA GLU A 225 -14.06 7.85 56.08
C GLU A 225 -15.18 6.82 55.80
N ASP A 226 -15.34 5.93 56.78
CA ASP A 226 -16.38 4.92 56.90
C ASP A 226 -17.79 5.52 56.73
N GLU A 227 -18.47 5.21 55.62
CA GLU A 227 -19.93 5.24 55.57
C GLU A 227 -20.49 4.03 54.81
N GLU A 228 -21.19 3.18 55.56
CA GLU A 228 -22.03 2.10 55.07
C GLU A 228 -23.00 2.62 53.98
N LYS A 229 -22.73 2.27 52.71
CA LYS A 229 -23.71 2.42 51.62
C LYS A 229 -23.95 1.09 50.93
N GLU A 230 -25.23 0.88 50.66
CA GLU A 230 -25.89 -0.31 50.14
C GLU A 230 -25.14 -0.89 48.94
N LYS A 231 -24.95 -2.23 48.93
CA LYS A 231 -24.44 -2.97 47.78
C LYS A 231 -25.43 -2.85 46.62
N GLU A 232 -25.26 -1.84 45.77
CA GLU A 232 -25.76 -1.91 44.39
C GLU A 232 -24.84 -2.87 43.61
N ASP A 233 -25.45 -3.79 42.87
CA ASP A 233 -24.78 -4.84 42.11
C ASP A 233 -23.80 -4.24 41.07
N GLU A 234 -22.52 -4.12 41.42
CA GLU A 234 -21.46 -3.85 40.43
C GLU A 234 -21.44 -5.01 39.41
N PRO A 235 -21.42 -4.72 38.10
CA PRO A 235 -21.30 -5.78 37.10
C PRO A 235 -20.02 -6.58 37.35
N PRO A 236 -20.03 -7.91 37.18
CA PRO A 236 -18.88 -8.75 37.48
C PRO A 236 -17.65 -8.24 36.72
N LYS A 237 -16.57 -7.97 37.46
CA LYS A 237 -15.28 -7.58 36.88
C LYS A 237 -14.84 -8.67 35.91
N SER A 238 -14.53 -8.26 34.68
CA SER A 238 -14.11 -9.17 33.62
C SER A 238 -12.90 -10.00 34.07
N THR A 239 -13.04 -11.33 34.06
CA THR A 239 -11.94 -12.28 34.28
C THR A 239 -11.12 -12.53 33.00
N TYR A 240 -11.36 -11.74 31.94
CA TYR A 240 -10.61 -11.86 30.68
C TYR A 240 -9.17 -11.38 30.86
N LYS A 241 -8.22 -12.33 30.91
CA LYS A 241 -6.80 -12.06 30.69
C LYS A 241 -6.56 -12.01 29.17
N PRO A 242 -5.97 -10.94 28.61
CA PRO A 242 -5.61 -10.93 27.19
C PRO A 242 -4.63 -12.08 26.91
N PRO A 243 -4.69 -12.72 25.73
CA PRO A 243 -3.75 -13.77 25.36
C PRO A 243 -2.30 -13.25 25.47
N PRO A 244 -1.34 -14.12 25.85
CA PRO A 244 0.06 -13.73 25.92
C PRO A 244 0.54 -13.20 24.57
N VAL A 245 1.28 -12.09 24.59
CA VAL A 245 1.81 -11.46 23.38
C VAL A 245 2.99 -12.29 22.90
N ILE A 246 2.87 -12.88 21.71
CA ILE A 246 3.96 -13.64 21.11
C ILE A 246 5.04 -12.65 20.62
N PRO A 247 6.31 -12.84 21.01
CA PRO A 247 7.39 -11.93 20.64
C PRO A 247 7.64 -11.93 19.13
N LYS A 248 8.08 -10.76 18.61
CA LYS A 248 8.51 -10.59 17.22
C LYS A 248 9.77 -11.44 16.95
N GLU A 249 9.93 -11.89 15.71
CA GLU A 249 11.19 -12.51 15.26
C GLU A 249 12.24 -11.42 15.07
N GLU A 250 13.48 -11.74 15.45
CA GLU A 250 14.63 -10.86 15.29
C GLU A 250 14.85 -10.51 13.81
N ASN A 251 15.40 -9.33 13.54
CA ASN A 251 15.74 -8.93 12.19
C ASN A 251 16.78 -9.90 11.61
N GLY A 252 16.61 -10.32 10.36
CA GLY A 252 17.46 -11.33 9.72
C GLY A 252 16.96 -12.78 9.90
N THR A 253 15.96 -13.03 10.76
CA THR A 253 15.42 -14.38 11.00
C THR A 253 13.96 -14.54 10.53
N GLY A 254 13.60 -15.76 10.14
CA GLY A 254 12.21 -16.14 9.81
C GLY A 254 11.48 -15.19 8.85
N ALA A 255 10.35 -14.65 9.29
CA ALA A 255 9.51 -13.71 8.55
C ALA A 255 10.14 -12.30 8.42
N ASN A 256 11.15 -11.98 9.24
CA ASN A 256 11.93 -10.73 9.22
C ASN A 256 13.33 -10.91 8.60
N LYS A 257 13.58 -12.00 7.88
CA LYS A 257 14.84 -12.27 7.16
C LYS A 257 15.20 -11.21 6.13
N TYR A 258 14.20 -10.65 5.44
CA TYR A 258 14.42 -9.61 4.43
C TYR A 258 13.73 -8.32 4.82
N ILE A 259 14.35 -7.21 4.42
CA ILE A 259 13.83 -5.86 4.59
C ILE A 259 13.18 -5.43 3.29
N TYR A 260 12.03 -4.77 3.41
CA TYR A 260 11.24 -4.39 2.25
C TYR A 260 11.19 -2.87 2.11
N PHE A 261 11.61 -2.39 0.94
CA PHE A 261 11.48 -0.98 0.56
C PHE A 261 10.31 -0.81 -0.40
N VAL A 262 9.56 0.26 -0.22
CA VAL A 262 8.38 0.56 -1.04
C VAL A 262 8.44 1.94 -1.66
N CYS A 263 7.93 2.03 -2.89
CA CYS A 263 7.87 3.26 -3.65
C CYS A 263 6.56 3.33 -4.43
N ASN A 264 5.89 4.49 -4.46
CA ASN A 264 4.60 4.57 -5.16
C ASN A 264 4.73 4.61 -6.69
N GLU A 265 5.77 5.26 -7.18
CA GLU A 265 6.07 5.42 -8.60
C GLU A 265 7.59 5.37 -8.79
N PRO A 266 8.10 4.67 -9.81
CA PRO A 266 9.53 4.65 -10.09
C PRO A 266 10.11 6.07 -10.17
N GLY A 267 11.07 6.38 -9.30
CA GLY A 267 11.70 7.70 -9.20
C GLY A 267 11.31 8.53 -7.97
N LYS A 268 10.26 8.14 -7.23
CA LYS A 268 10.04 8.66 -5.87
C LYS A 268 11.02 8.03 -4.87
N ALA A 269 11.13 8.65 -3.70
CA ALA A 269 11.94 8.12 -2.62
C ALA A 269 11.41 6.74 -2.18
N TRP A 270 12.34 5.85 -1.84
CA TRP A 270 12.03 4.56 -1.25
C TRP A 270 11.80 4.71 0.24
N VAL A 271 10.77 4.06 0.76
CA VAL A 271 10.42 4.06 2.20
C VAL A 271 10.63 2.65 2.74
N LYS A 272 11.42 2.52 3.80
CA LYS A 272 11.65 1.26 4.52
C LYS A 272 10.35 0.86 5.24
N LEU A 273 9.90 -0.38 5.06
CA LEU A 273 8.77 -0.92 5.83
C LEU A 273 9.24 -1.39 7.21
N PRO A 274 8.41 -1.24 8.25
CA PRO A 274 8.72 -1.76 9.57
C PRO A 274 8.80 -3.30 9.57
N PRO A 275 9.48 -3.91 10.56
CA PRO A 275 9.44 -5.36 10.76
C PRO A 275 8.01 -5.82 11.09
N VAL A 276 7.71 -7.09 10.78
CA VAL A 276 6.38 -7.66 11.00
C VAL A 276 6.30 -8.33 12.37
N THR A 277 5.14 -8.20 13.02
CA THR A 277 4.85 -8.94 14.26
C THR A 277 3.89 -10.11 14.00
N PRO A 278 3.95 -11.19 14.79
CA PRO A 278 3.03 -12.33 14.65
C PRO A 278 1.57 -11.92 14.78
N ALA A 279 1.26 -10.99 15.70
CA ALA A 279 -0.08 -10.44 15.88
C ALA A 279 -0.63 -9.77 14.61
N GLN A 280 0.22 -9.04 13.87
CA GLN A 280 -0.15 -8.44 12.58
C GLN A 280 -0.48 -9.52 11.55
N ILE A 281 0.34 -10.57 11.43
CA ILE A 281 0.11 -11.66 10.47
C ILE A 281 -1.20 -12.40 10.78
N VAL A 282 -1.42 -12.75 12.06
CA VAL A 282 -2.63 -13.44 12.51
C VAL A 282 -3.87 -12.59 12.26
N CYS A 283 -3.82 -11.29 12.55
CA CYS A 283 -4.93 -10.39 12.26
C CYS A 283 -5.14 -10.22 10.74
N ALA A 284 -4.08 -10.09 9.96
CA ALA A 284 -4.13 -9.96 8.50
C ALA A 284 -4.82 -11.17 7.83
N ARG A 285 -4.71 -12.39 8.40
CA ARG A 285 -5.41 -13.59 7.92
C ARG A 285 -6.93 -13.51 8.08
N LYS A 286 -7.43 -12.73 9.05
CA LYS A 286 -8.86 -12.62 9.38
C LYS A 286 -9.57 -11.49 8.63
N ILE A 287 -8.80 -10.56 8.04
CA ILE A 287 -9.35 -9.36 7.39
C ILE A 287 -9.09 -9.36 5.87
N LYS A 288 -9.94 -8.65 5.14
CA LYS A 288 -9.80 -8.41 3.69
C LYS A 288 -10.02 -6.93 3.41
N LYS A 289 -8.97 -6.23 3.00
CA LYS A 289 -8.98 -4.79 2.70
C LYS A 289 -8.23 -4.50 1.41
N PHE A 290 -8.70 -3.50 0.66
CA PHE A 290 -7.97 -2.91 -0.45
C PHE A 290 -6.98 -1.88 0.08
N PHE A 291 -5.81 -1.81 -0.55
CA PHE A 291 -4.80 -0.80 -0.24
C PHE A 291 -5.24 0.57 -0.79
N THR A 292 -4.99 1.63 -0.05
CA THR A 292 -5.25 3.00 -0.51
C THR A 292 -4.10 3.53 -1.35
N GLY A 293 -2.86 3.12 -1.06
CA GLY A 293 -1.65 3.71 -1.66
C GLY A 293 -0.97 4.74 -0.75
N ARG A 294 -1.50 4.97 0.46
CA ARG A 294 -0.93 5.81 1.51
C ARG A 294 -0.49 4.95 2.69
N LEU A 295 0.81 4.95 2.99
CA LEU A 295 1.41 4.08 4.02
C LEU A 295 0.91 4.40 5.45
N ASP A 296 0.54 5.65 5.69
CA ASP A 296 0.05 6.18 6.95
C ASP A 296 -1.47 5.97 7.17
N ALA A 297 -2.19 5.45 6.17
CA ALA A 297 -3.63 5.28 6.27
C ALA A 297 -4.03 4.25 7.36
N PRO A 298 -5.06 4.51 8.17
CA PRO A 298 -5.51 3.59 9.21
C PRO A 298 -6.28 2.39 8.62
N VAL A 299 -6.01 1.19 9.11
CA VAL A 299 -6.67 -0.05 8.65
C VAL A 299 -7.94 -0.30 9.47
N VAL A 300 -9.03 0.33 9.07
CA VAL A 300 -10.33 0.17 9.73
C VAL A 300 -10.91 -1.21 9.44
N SER A 301 -10.83 -2.14 10.40
CA SER A 301 -11.29 -3.53 10.26
C SER A 301 -11.81 -4.11 11.57
N PHE A 302 -12.52 -5.24 11.49
CA PHE A 302 -12.91 -6.04 12.64
C PHE A 302 -12.53 -7.50 12.35
N PRO A 303 -11.65 -8.14 13.15
CA PRO A 303 -10.95 -7.61 14.34
C PRO A 303 -10.07 -6.38 14.04
N PRO A 304 -9.79 -5.51 15.03
CA PRO A 304 -8.95 -4.33 14.84
C PRO A 304 -7.52 -4.74 14.50
N PHE A 305 -6.95 -4.13 13.46
CA PHE A 305 -5.60 -4.43 13.01
C PHE A 305 -4.57 -3.62 13.80
N PRO A 306 -3.52 -4.25 14.37
CA PRO A 306 -2.48 -3.56 15.13
C PRO A 306 -1.47 -2.88 14.21
N GLY A 307 -1.82 -1.69 13.71
CA GLY A 307 -0.94 -0.85 12.90
C GLY A 307 -1.68 -0.07 11.80
N ASN A 308 -0.91 0.58 10.94
CA ASN A 308 -1.41 1.30 9.77
C ASN A 308 -1.28 0.45 8.48
N GLU A 309 -1.48 1.08 7.32
CA GLU A 309 -1.37 0.43 6.02
C GLU A 309 0.04 -0.10 5.74
N ALA A 310 1.10 0.54 6.21
CA ALA A 310 2.48 0.04 6.08
C ALA A 310 2.66 -1.31 6.79
N ASN A 311 2.17 -1.45 8.02
CA ASN A 311 2.22 -2.73 8.75
C ASN A 311 1.35 -3.80 8.08
N TYR A 312 0.17 -3.42 7.55
CA TYR A 312 -0.68 -4.35 6.83
C TYR A 312 -0.06 -4.81 5.51
N LEU A 313 0.58 -3.89 4.77
CA LEU A 313 1.33 -4.19 3.55
C LEU A 313 2.48 -5.17 3.85
N ARG A 314 3.28 -4.88 4.89
CA ARG A 314 4.35 -5.77 5.35
C ARG A 314 3.84 -7.16 5.73
N ALA A 315 2.71 -7.25 6.43
CA ALA A 315 2.10 -8.52 6.81
C ALA A 315 1.59 -9.31 5.59
N GLN A 316 1.06 -8.64 4.56
CA GLN A 316 0.67 -9.31 3.32
C GLN A 316 1.89 -9.79 2.53
N ILE A 317 2.95 -8.98 2.45
CA ILE A 317 4.22 -9.37 1.81
C ILE A 317 4.75 -10.64 2.46
N ALA A 318 4.86 -10.70 3.80
CA ALA A 318 5.32 -11.88 4.52
C ALA A 318 4.52 -13.14 4.14
N ARG A 319 3.20 -13.03 4.12
CA ARG A 319 2.29 -14.15 3.81
C ARG A 319 2.36 -14.60 2.35
N ILE A 320 2.55 -13.67 1.43
CA ILE A 320 2.69 -13.98 0.01
C ILE A 320 4.06 -14.63 -0.22
N SER A 321 5.15 -14.02 0.25
CA SER A 321 6.51 -14.56 0.13
C SER A 321 6.59 -16.00 0.65
N ALA A 322 6.13 -16.24 1.87
CA ALA A 322 6.15 -17.57 2.50
C ALA A 322 5.23 -18.60 1.81
N GLY A 323 4.28 -18.17 0.97
CA GLY A 323 3.35 -19.06 0.27
C GLY A 323 3.59 -19.18 -1.23
N THR A 324 4.50 -18.39 -1.80
CA THR A 324 4.68 -18.33 -3.27
C THR A 324 6.14 -18.34 -3.73
N HIS A 325 7.11 -18.28 -2.81
CA HIS A 325 8.52 -18.44 -3.16
C HIS A 325 8.84 -19.92 -3.41
N VAL A 326 8.89 -20.25 -4.70
CA VAL A 326 9.08 -21.62 -5.19
C VAL A 326 10.27 -21.70 -6.14
N CYS A 327 10.87 -22.88 -6.23
CA CYS A 327 11.95 -23.18 -7.17
C CYS A 327 11.77 -24.58 -7.77
N PRO A 328 12.47 -24.91 -8.86
CA PRO A 328 12.55 -26.28 -9.36
C PRO A 328 13.23 -27.19 -8.32
N ILE A 329 12.80 -28.45 -8.26
CA ILE A 329 13.38 -29.45 -7.37
C ILE A 329 14.86 -29.68 -7.70
N GLY A 330 15.70 -29.72 -6.66
CA GLY A 330 17.15 -29.91 -6.81
C GLY A 330 17.94 -28.65 -7.14
N PHE A 331 17.27 -27.50 -7.36
CA PHE A 331 17.94 -26.21 -7.56
C PHE A 331 18.61 -25.72 -6.27
N TYR A 332 17.92 -25.85 -5.14
CA TYR A 332 18.50 -25.64 -3.81
C TYR A 332 18.74 -26.98 -3.13
N GLN A 333 19.82 -27.05 -2.36
CA GLN A 333 20.16 -28.16 -1.47
C GLN A 333 20.44 -27.63 -0.07
N PHE A 334 20.38 -28.50 0.93
CA PHE A 334 20.82 -28.15 2.26
C PHE A 334 22.35 -28.17 2.32
N ALA A 335 22.95 -27.23 3.04
CA ALA A 335 24.39 -27.23 3.29
C ALA A 335 24.80 -28.54 3.98
N GLU A 336 25.92 -29.13 3.55
CA GLU A 336 26.39 -30.43 4.04
C GLU A 336 27.06 -30.36 5.43
N GLU A 337 27.32 -29.15 5.98
CA GLU A 337 28.25 -28.97 7.12
C GLU A 337 27.64 -28.53 8.47
N GLU A 338 26.35 -28.25 8.60
CA GLU A 338 25.75 -27.97 9.93
C GLU A 338 25.03 -29.22 10.48
N ASP A 339 25.87 -30.04 11.11
CA ASP A 339 25.72 -30.98 12.22
C ASP A 339 24.41 -31.77 12.46
N GLU A 340 24.63 -33.06 12.75
CA GLU A 340 23.67 -34.12 13.08
C GLU A 340 22.93 -33.95 14.43
N ASP A 341 22.87 -32.74 15.02
CA ASP A 341 22.52 -32.54 16.44
C ASP A 341 21.32 -31.62 16.74
N GLU A 342 20.38 -31.39 15.81
CA GLU A 342 19.06 -30.81 16.17
C GLU A 342 17.98 -31.87 16.38
N GLU A 343 18.06 -32.55 17.51
CA GLU A 343 16.97 -33.34 18.11
C GLU A 343 15.89 -32.39 18.69
N GLY A 344 15.36 -31.51 17.83
CA GLY A 344 14.61 -30.33 18.25
C GLY A 344 13.57 -29.80 17.27
N GLY A 345 13.04 -30.60 16.33
CA GLY A 345 11.81 -30.27 15.59
C GLY A 345 11.79 -29.00 14.71
N GLY A 346 12.88 -28.22 14.68
CA GLY A 346 13.11 -27.11 13.76
C GLY A 346 13.64 -27.66 12.44
N GLY A 347 12.91 -27.44 11.35
CA GLY A 347 13.46 -27.74 10.02
C GLY A 347 14.62 -26.79 9.72
N ARG A 348 15.64 -27.29 9.03
CA ARG A 348 16.79 -26.52 8.50
C ARG A 348 16.34 -25.15 7.98
N GLU A 349 16.99 -24.07 8.40
CA GLU A 349 16.54 -22.70 8.12
C GLU A 349 17.09 -22.11 6.82
N THR A 350 18.15 -22.70 6.27
CA THR A 350 18.89 -22.19 5.11
C THR A 350 19.09 -23.27 4.04
N CYS A 351 19.06 -22.84 2.78
CA CYS A 351 19.31 -23.68 1.61
C CYS A 351 20.26 -22.94 0.65
N GLU A 352 21.18 -23.69 0.04
CA GLU A 352 22.22 -23.19 -0.85
C GLU A 352 21.98 -23.60 -2.29
N GLU A 353 22.42 -22.79 -3.25
CA GLU A 353 22.31 -23.10 -4.68
C GLU A 353 23.16 -24.32 -5.03
N ASN A 354 22.54 -25.32 -5.66
CA ASN A 354 23.22 -26.53 -6.09
C ASN A 354 24.03 -26.26 -7.37
N PRO A 355 25.37 -26.32 -7.34
CA PRO A 355 26.20 -26.07 -8.52
C PRO A 355 26.06 -27.16 -9.60
N ASP A 356 25.62 -28.36 -9.24
CA ASP A 356 25.44 -29.50 -10.13
C ASP A 356 23.98 -29.64 -10.63
N PHE A 357 23.16 -28.59 -10.47
CA PHE A 357 21.77 -28.60 -10.90
C PHE A 357 21.64 -28.84 -12.42
N GLN A 358 20.86 -29.87 -12.77
CA GLN A 358 20.49 -30.14 -14.15
C GLN A 358 19.06 -29.68 -14.39
N PRO A 359 18.83 -28.76 -15.35
CA PRO A 359 17.50 -28.27 -15.61
C PRO A 359 16.57 -29.39 -16.09
N LEU A 360 15.38 -29.44 -15.50
CA LEU A 360 14.31 -30.33 -15.93
C LEU A 360 13.68 -29.81 -17.24
N SER A 361 13.13 -30.72 -18.04
CA SER A 361 12.44 -30.29 -19.26
C SER A 361 11.13 -29.58 -18.90
N VAL A 362 10.76 -28.57 -19.70
CA VAL A 362 9.51 -27.80 -19.51
C VAL A 362 8.28 -28.71 -19.49
N ALA A 363 8.30 -29.82 -20.25
CA ALA A 363 7.20 -30.79 -20.26
C ALA A 363 7.03 -31.47 -18.89
N GLU A 364 8.12 -31.93 -18.28
CA GLU A 364 8.10 -32.56 -16.94
C GLU A 364 7.65 -31.56 -15.87
N MET A 365 8.12 -30.32 -15.97
CA MET A 365 7.79 -29.25 -15.01
C MET A 365 6.32 -28.83 -15.05
N VAL A 366 5.67 -28.97 -16.20
CA VAL A 366 4.24 -28.67 -16.37
C VAL A 366 3.37 -29.86 -16.00
N GLU A 367 3.83 -31.09 -16.28
CA GLU A 367 3.06 -32.32 -16.01
C GLU A 367 2.94 -32.63 -14.52
N SER A 368 4.01 -32.41 -13.74
CA SER A 368 4.04 -32.74 -12.32
C SER A 368 4.41 -31.54 -11.45
N LEU A 369 3.49 -31.15 -10.56
CA LEU A 369 3.75 -30.14 -9.53
C LEU A 369 4.79 -30.59 -8.49
N SER A 370 5.14 -31.88 -8.46
CA SER A 370 6.20 -32.40 -7.58
C SER A 370 7.60 -31.97 -8.02
N THR A 371 7.73 -31.39 -9.22
CA THR A 371 8.98 -30.81 -9.73
C THR A 371 9.27 -29.42 -9.19
N TRP A 372 8.34 -28.85 -8.40
CA TRP A 372 8.47 -27.55 -7.77
C TRP A 372 8.41 -27.72 -6.26
N VAL A 373 9.24 -26.94 -5.55
CA VAL A 373 9.34 -26.97 -4.09
C VAL A 373 9.37 -25.57 -3.50
N HIS A 374 8.89 -25.41 -2.26
CA HIS A 374 9.05 -24.17 -1.50
C HIS A 374 10.46 -24.08 -0.90
N TYR A 375 11.17 -22.98 -1.14
CA TYR A 375 12.53 -22.78 -0.58
C TYR A 375 12.55 -21.80 0.62
N VAL A 376 11.41 -21.19 0.95
CA VAL A 376 11.25 -20.27 2.10
C VAL A 376 10.44 -20.96 3.19
N PRO A 377 10.77 -20.77 4.48
CA PRO A 377 10.01 -21.36 5.57
C PRO A 377 8.55 -20.87 5.58
N SER A 378 7.64 -21.81 5.85
CA SER A 378 6.22 -21.49 5.97
C SER A 378 5.92 -20.75 7.28
N ILE A 379 4.94 -19.84 7.25
CA ILE A 379 4.50 -19.14 8.47
C ILE A 379 3.40 -19.96 9.17
N LEU A 380 3.66 -20.37 10.41
CA LEU A 380 2.76 -21.15 11.28
C LEU A 380 1.47 -20.38 11.60
N LYS A 381 0.47 -21.05 12.21
CA LYS A 381 -0.79 -20.37 12.57
C LYS A 381 -0.55 -19.32 13.65
N GLN A 382 0.44 -19.55 14.52
CA GLN A 382 0.97 -18.60 15.49
C GLN A 382 1.43 -17.25 14.85
N GLY A 383 1.83 -17.25 13.57
CA GLY A 383 2.31 -16.05 12.88
C GLY A 383 3.83 -15.88 12.87
N ARG A 384 4.56 -16.91 13.30
CA ARG A 384 6.03 -17.05 13.23
C ARG A 384 6.42 -18.17 12.27
N CYS A 385 7.67 -18.18 11.82
CA CYS A 385 8.25 -19.32 11.09
C CYS A 385 8.67 -20.44 12.05
N VAL A 386 9.21 -20.07 13.20
CA VAL A 386 9.59 -21.00 14.28
C VAL A 386 8.59 -20.90 15.43
N TRP A 387 8.07 -22.04 15.88
CA TRP A 387 7.11 -22.09 16.97
C TRP A 387 7.79 -21.75 18.30
N ILE A 388 7.14 -20.90 19.10
CA ILE A 388 7.53 -20.63 20.49
C ILE A 388 6.39 -21.04 21.41
N ASN A 389 6.72 -21.69 22.52
CA ASN A 389 5.77 -21.96 23.58
C ASN A 389 5.40 -20.67 24.32
N PRO A 390 4.15 -20.18 24.25
CA PRO A 390 3.74 -18.95 24.92
C PRO A 390 3.76 -19.04 26.46
N SER A 391 3.83 -20.25 27.02
CA SER A 391 3.84 -20.49 28.46
C SER A 391 5.25 -20.58 29.05
N GLN A 392 6.27 -20.63 28.19
CA GLN A 392 7.67 -20.68 28.59
C GLN A 392 8.17 -19.24 28.65
N LYS A 393 8.11 -18.62 29.83
CA LYS A 393 8.67 -17.29 30.05
C LYS A 393 10.17 -17.32 29.78
N SER A 394 10.71 -16.26 29.19
CA SER A 394 12.15 -16.04 29.09
C SER A 394 12.74 -15.92 30.50
N GLU A 395 13.92 -16.53 30.73
CA GLU A 395 14.62 -16.54 32.03
C GLU A 395 14.85 -15.12 32.62
N GLU A 396 14.74 -14.06 31.81
CA GLU A 396 14.87 -12.66 32.26
C GLU A 396 13.66 -12.11 33.04
N GLU A 397 12.46 -12.70 32.92
CA GLU A 397 11.28 -12.29 33.71
C GLU A 397 11.12 -13.07 35.03
N GLU A 398 11.97 -14.06 35.29
CA GLU A 398 11.90 -14.88 36.52
C GLU A 398 12.51 -14.18 37.75
N GLU A 399 13.34 -13.13 37.61
CA GLU A 399 13.97 -12.47 38.76
C GLU A 399 13.07 -11.47 39.54
N GLU A 400 11.93 -11.02 39.01
CA GLU A 400 11.07 -10.02 39.69
C GLU A 400 9.71 -10.54 40.20
N GLY A 401 9.46 -11.85 40.17
CA GLY A 401 8.12 -12.40 40.40
C GLY A 401 8.02 -13.69 41.19
N GLU A 402 8.91 -13.96 42.15
CA GLU A 402 8.64 -15.00 43.15
C GLU A 402 7.59 -14.48 44.16
N GLU A 403 6.30 -14.61 43.87
CA GLU A 403 5.28 -14.87 44.88
C GLU A 403 3.92 -15.27 44.26
N GLU A 404 3.37 -16.36 44.81
CA GLU A 404 2.04 -16.96 44.61
C GLU A 404 1.83 -17.93 43.44
N GLU A 405 2.28 -19.18 43.67
CA GLU A 405 1.62 -20.38 43.17
C GLU A 405 0.20 -20.51 43.78
N GLU A 406 -0.84 -20.08 43.06
CA GLU A 406 -2.19 -20.62 43.24
C GLU A 406 -2.74 -21.18 41.93
N LYS A 407 -2.81 -22.52 41.89
CA LYS A 407 -3.69 -23.38 41.05
C LYS A 407 -4.46 -22.67 39.93
N ASP A 408 -3.84 -22.53 38.77
CA ASP A 408 -4.56 -22.31 37.52
C ASP A 408 -4.73 -23.64 36.77
N GLU A 409 -5.93 -23.84 36.25
CA GLU A 409 -6.40 -24.99 35.46
C GLU A 409 -5.34 -25.40 34.42
N GLU A 410 -5.12 -26.72 34.22
CA GLU A 410 -4.22 -27.27 33.19
C GLU A 410 -4.40 -26.45 31.89
N PRO A 411 -3.44 -25.58 31.51
CA PRO A 411 -3.57 -24.88 30.25
C PRO A 411 -3.55 -25.98 29.20
N ASP A 412 -4.59 -26.03 28.35
CA ASP A 412 -4.61 -26.89 27.15
C ASP A 412 -3.19 -26.85 26.57
N GLU A 413 -2.43 -27.96 26.68
CA GLU A 413 -1.06 -28.02 26.19
C GLU A 413 -1.15 -27.71 24.69
N LEU A 414 -0.85 -26.48 24.31
CA LEU A 414 -0.92 -26.05 22.93
C LEU A 414 0.10 -26.89 22.18
N GLN A 415 -0.39 -27.88 21.42
CA GLN A 415 0.45 -28.76 20.65
C GLN A 415 1.39 -27.92 19.78
N GLN A 416 2.68 -28.24 19.84
CA GLN A 416 3.70 -27.58 19.02
C GLN A 416 3.24 -27.58 17.56
N GLU A 417 3.14 -26.39 16.98
CA GLU A 417 2.79 -26.27 15.56
C GLU A 417 4.04 -26.58 14.75
N ILE A 418 4.04 -27.71 14.04
CA ILE A 418 5.12 -28.09 13.12
C ILE A 418 4.66 -27.79 11.69
N GLY A 419 5.40 -26.91 11.02
CA GLY A 419 5.19 -26.59 9.60
C GLY A 419 5.79 -27.66 8.68
N PRO A 420 5.43 -27.66 7.38
CA PRO A 420 6.12 -28.49 6.40
C PRO A 420 7.62 -28.14 6.36
N PRO A 421 8.51 -29.12 6.16
CA PRO A 421 9.95 -28.86 6.04
C PRO A 421 10.26 -28.01 4.81
N LEU A 422 11.45 -27.39 4.78
CA LEU A 422 11.94 -26.76 3.55
C LEU A 422 12.03 -27.77 2.41
N LEU A 423 11.89 -27.26 1.18
CA LEU A 423 11.91 -28.04 -0.05
C LEU A 423 10.74 -29.04 -0.16
N THR A 424 9.63 -28.78 0.53
CA THR A 424 8.39 -29.55 0.37
C THR A 424 7.79 -29.34 -1.03
N PRO A 425 7.40 -30.41 -1.75
CA PRO A 425 6.81 -30.32 -3.08
C PRO A 425 5.43 -29.64 -3.13
N LEU A 426 5.14 -28.90 -4.19
CA LEU A 426 3.85 -28.21 -4.37
C LEU A 426 2.65 -29.15 -4.58
N SER A 427 2.90 -30.45 -4.83
CA SER A 427 1.85 -31.46 -4.91
C SER A 427 1.19 -31.74 -3.55
N GLU A 428 1.84 -31.35 -2.45
CA GLU A 428 1.32 -31.47 -1.08
C GLU A 428 0.48 -30.25 -0.65
N ASP A 429 0.49 -29.17 -1.44
CA ASP A 429 -0.24 -27.94 -1.09
C ASP A 429 -1.76 -28.12 -1.18
N GLU A 430 -2.44 -27.66 -0.12
CA GLU A 430 -3.91 -27.70 -0.06
C GLU A 430 -4.57 -26.75 -1.06
N GLY A 431 -5.39 -27.32 -1.94
CA GLY A 431 -6.25 -26.57 -2.86
C GLY A 431 -7.41 -25.84 -2.16
N ILE A 432 -8.02 -24.90 -2.89
CA ILE A 432 -9.23 -24.19 -2.43
C ILE A 432 -10.44 -24.90 -3.01
N GLN A 433 -11.15 -25.66 -2.16
CA GLN A 433 -12.32 -26.45 -2.55
C GLN A 433 -11.98 -27.46 -3.67
N ASN A 434 -12.40 -27.18 -4.90
CA ASN A 434 -12.15 -28.03 -6.08
C ASN A 434 -11.06 -27.46 -7.00
N VAL A 435 -10.39 -26.37 -6.61
CA VAL A 435 -9.32 -25.74 -7.38
C VAL A 435 -7.99 -26.12 -6.75
N PRO A 436 -7.02 -26.68 -7.51
CA PRO A 436 -5.70 -27.00 -6.97
C PRO A 436 -5.00 -25.72 -6.48
N ALA A 437 -4.02 -25.84 -5.57
CA ALA A 437 -3.29 -24.67 -5.08
C ALA A 437 -2.51 -23.95 -6.20
N TRP A 438 -2.05 -24.72 -7.19
CA TRP A 438 -1.20 -24.26 -8.28
C TRP A 438 -1.70 -24.76 -9.64
N THR A 439 -1.42 -23.97 -10.69
CA THR A 439 -1.66 -24.34 -12.08
C THR A 439 -0.36 -24.15 -12.86
N ALA A 440 0.13 -25.22 -13.50
CA ALA A 440 1.31 -25.16 -14.38
C ALA A 440 0.89 -25.17 -15.85
N GLN A 441 1.50 -24.31 -16.67
CA GLN A 441 1.24 -24.19 -18.11
C GLN A 441 2.53 -23.84 -18.87
N PRO A 442 2.71 -24.31 -20.11
CA PRO A 442 3.81 -23.86 -20.95
C PRO A 442 3.49 -22.49 -21.58
N SER A 443 4.51 -21.68 -21.84
CA SER A 443 4.34 -20.39 -22.54
C SER A 443 3.81 -20.53 -23.96
N THR A 444 4.17 -21.63 -24.64
CA THR A 444 3.71 -21.93 -26.00
C THR A 444 3.55 -23.43 -26.23
N ASN A 445 2.46 -23.80 -26.89
CA ASN A 445 2.22 -25.18 -27.35
C ASN A 445 2.73 -25.41 -28.77
N LEU A 446 3.10 -24.36 -29.50
CA LEU A 446 3.48 -24.44 -30.91
C LEU A 446 4.97 -24.75 -31.09
N ILE A 447 5.82 -24.27 -30.18
CA ILE A 447 7.28 -24.41 -30.25
C ILE A 447 7.82 -24.85 -28.88
N PRO A 448 7.62 -26.12 -28.47
CA PRO A 448 7.98 -26.60 -27.13
C PRO A 448 9.46 -26.46 -26.78
N GLN A 449 10.35 -26.49 -27.79
CA GLN A 449 11.80 -26.33 -27.63
C GLN A 449 12.25 -24.94 -27.13
N TYR A 450 11.40 -23.92 -27.24
CA TYR A 450 11.64 -22.57 -26.69
C TYR A 450 10.54 -22.19 -25.69
N ALA A 451 9.75 -23.16 -25.23
CA ALA A 451 8.74 -22.91 -24.22
C ALA A 451 9.41 -22.68 -22.86
N VAL A 452 8.66 -22.02 -21.98
CA VAL A 452 9.02 -21.76 -20.59
C VAL A 452 7.92 -22.38 -19.74
N ALA A 453 8.28 -23.04 -18.64
CA ALA A 453 7.30 -23.54 -17.68
C ALA A 453 6.81 -22.35 -16.85
N ILE A 454 5.50 -22.12 -16.81
CA ILE A 454 4.87 -21.05 -16.04
C ILE A 454 4.03 -21.71 -14.95
N LEU A 455 4.23 -21.25 -13.73
CA LEU A 455 3.51 -21.71 -12.57
C LEU A 455 2.72 -20.55 -11.98
N GLN A 456 1.42 -20.73 -11.81
CA GLN A 456 0.50 -19.73 -11.25
C GLN A 456 -0.04 -20.19 -9.91
N SER A 457 0.03 -19.33 -8.89
CA SER A 457 -0.68 -19.57 -7.63
C SER A 457 -2.17 -19.27 -7.79
N ASN A 458 -3.02 -20.23 -7.45
CA ASN A 458 -4.47 -20.02 -7.39
C ASN A 458 -4.91 -19.45 -6.03
N ARG A 459 -4.08 -19.63 -4.99
CA ARG A 459 -4.31 -19.05 -3.66
C ARG A 459 -3.96 -17.56 -3.61
N TRP A 460 -2.92 -17.16 -4.33
CA TRP A 460 -2.48 -15.77 -4.47
C TRP A 460 -2.51 -15.34 -5.95
N PRO A 461 -3.68 -14.94 -6.48
CA PRO A 461 -3.78 -14.48 -7.86
C PRO A 461 -2.87 -13.28 -8.11
N GLY A 462 -1.92 -13.42 -9.04
CA GLY A 462 -0.89 -12.44 -9.32
C GLY A 462 0.52 -12.92 -9.00
N ALA A 463 0.67 -13.98 -8.20
CA ALA A 463 1.95 -14.64 -7.97
C ALA A 463 2.21 -15.68 -9.06
N TYR A 464 3.32 -15.51 -9.75
CA TYR A 464 3.78 -16.39 -10.82
C TYR A 464 5.24 -16.73 -10.63
N ALA A 465 5.61 -17.96 -10.97
CA ALA A 465 6.98 -18.39 -11.14
C ALA A 465 7.18 -18.88 -12.57
N PHE A 466 8.41 -18.78 -13.06
CA PHE A 466 8.79 -19.34 -14.35
C PHE A 466 10.07 -20.14 -14.21
N ALA A 467 10.26 -21.11 -15.09
CA ALA A 467 11.51 -21.81 -15.25
C ALA A 467 11.78 -22.09 -16.73
N SER A 468 13.00 -21.80 -17.14
CA SER A 468 13.55 -22.20 -18.43
C SER A 468 14.47 -23.40 -18.16
N GLY A 469 14.24 -24.49 -18.90
CA GLY A 469 15.16 -25.62 -18.92
C GLY A 469 16.39 -25.37 -19.78
#